data_AF-A0A919CY76-F1
#
_entry.id   AF-A0A919CY76-F1
#
_cell.length_a   1.000
_cell.length_b   1.000
_cell.length_c   1.000
_cell.angle_alpha   90.00
_cell.angle_beta   90.00
_cell.angle_gamma   90.00
#
_symmetry.space_group_name_H-M   'P 1'
#
loop_
_entity.id
_entity.type
_entity.pdbx_description
1 polymer ?
#
loop_
_entity_poly.entity_id
_entity_poly.type
_entity_poly.pdbx_seq_one_letter_code
_entity_poly.pdbx_strand_id
1 'polypeptide(L)'
;MSSHVYQTLRAFVQSVDDALPGRFEIAGEGLVHDLRDPGGLHALTTVRIRKRLEKAMPQEIVAHTGVPYVEDESEGIMRRPDIMVIAEADMEGEGPFDLVRSSPPLRSSPGPTRTTTGSPRCATTP
;
A
#
# COMPACT_ATOMS: atom_id res chain seq x y z
N MET A 1 11.36 -2.90 -15.01
CA MET A 1 10.91 -2.92 -16.41
C MET A 1 11.44 -1.68 -17.12
N SER A 2 11.66 -1.64 -18.45
CA SER A 2 11.99 -0.35 -19.11
C SER A 2 10.77 0.58 -19.00
N SER A 3 10.95 1.84 -18.59
CA SER A 3 9.84 2.83 -18.47
C SER A 3 8.98 2.86 -19.74
N HIS A 4 9.58 2.70 -20.92
CA HIS A 4 8.84 2.66 -22.18
C HIS A 4 7.84 1.48 -22.29
N VAL A 5 8.21 0.30 -21.78
CA VAL A 5 7.32 -0.87 -21.77
C VAL A 5 6.15 -0.65 -20.81
N TYR A 6 6.44 -0.11 -19.61
CA TYR A 6 5.39 0.26 -18.66
C TYR A 6 4.42 1.28 -19.25
N GLN A 7 4.93 2.36 -19.85
CA GLN A 7 4.10 3.40 -20.47
C GLN A 7 3.23 2.82 -21.60
N THR A 8 3.75 1.87 -22.38
CA THR A 8 2.98 1.17 -23.42
C THR A 8 1.85 0.34 -22.82
N LEU A 9 2.13 -0.46 -21.79
CA LEU A 9 1.11 -1.25 -21.08
C LEU A 9 0.08 -0.34 -20.41
N ARG A 10 0.53 0.79 -19.85
CA ARG A 10 -0.32 1.76 -19.18
C ARG A 10 -1.31 2.42 -20.12
N ALA A 11 -0.82 2.87 -21.28
CA ALA A 11 -1.66 3.42 -22.34
C ALA A 11 -2.64 2.37 -22.88
N PHE A 12 -2.20 1.11 -23.04
CA PHE A 12 -3.07 0.01 -23.43
C PHE A 12 -4.20 -0.20 -22.42
N VAL A 13 -3.89 -0.34 -21.13
CA VAL A 13 -4.89 -0.52 -20.06
C VAL A 13 -5.89 0.65 -20.04
N GLN A 14 -5.40 1.89 -20.17
CA GLN A 14 -6.27 3.06 -20.23
C GLN A 14 -7.19 3.06 -21.46
N SER A 15 -6.71 2.55 -22.61
CA SER A 15 -7.52 2.47 -23.83
C SER A 15 -8.64 1.43 -23.77
N VAL A 16 -8.54 0.43 -22.88
CA VAL A 16 -9.51 -0.66 -22.76
C VAL A 16 -10.38 -0.60 -21.50
N ASP A 17 -10.10 0.32 -20.56
CA ASP A 17 -10.80 0.43 -19.26
C ASP A 17 -12.32 0.60 -19.44
N ASP A 18 -12.77 1.33 -20.48
CA ASP A 18 -14.19 1.52 -20.81
C ASP A 18 -14.75 0.51 -21.83
N ALA A 19 -13.88 -0.29 -22.45
CA ALA A 19 -14.24 -1.20 -23.53
C ALA A 19 -14.42 -2.66 -23.08
N LEU A 20 -13.73 -3.04 -22.00
CA LEU A 20 -13.77 -4.39 -21.43
C LEU A 20 -14.27 -4.37 -20.00
N PRO A 21 -15.23 -5.24 -19.63
CA PRO A 21 -15.59 -5.40 -18.23
C PRO A 21 -14.39 -5.99 -17.48
N GLY A 22 -13.95 -5.33 -16.42
CA GLY A 22 -12.81 -5.78 -15.63
C GLY A 22 -12.19 -4.64 -14.85
N ARG A 23 -11.26 -4.97 -13.95
CA ARG A 23 -10.46 -3.98 -13.23
C ARG A 23 -8.99 -4.35 -13.35
N PHE A 24 -8.31 -3.68 -14.27
CA PHE A 24 -6.97 -4.08 -14.66
C PHE A 24 -5.89 -3.49 -13.75
N GLU A 25 -4.85 -4.29 -13.49
CA GLU A 25 -3.58 -3.92 -12.84
C GLU A 25 -2.39 -4.27 -13.73
N ILE A 26 -1.27 -3.56 -13.56
CA ILE A 26 0.03 -3.90 -14.17
C ILE A 26 0.97 -4.37 -13.05
N ALA A 27 1.42 -5.61 -13.14
CA ALA A 27 2.42 -6.17 -12.23
C ALA A 27 3.84 -5.88 -12.74
N GLY A 28 4.83 -5.81 -11.84
CA GLY A 28 6.20 -5.37 -12.15
C GLY A 28 6.95 -6.29 -13.14
N GLU A 29 6.47 -7.53 -13.29
CA GLU A 29 6.90 -8.47 -14.31
C GLU A 29 6.40 -8.14 -15.73
N GLY A 30 5.58 -7.10 -15.89
CA GLY A 30 5.00 -6.67 -17.18
C GLY A 30 3.73 -7.43 -17.56
N LEU A 31 3.02 -8.00 -16.58
CA LEU A 31 1.75 -8.69 -16.78
C LEU A 31 0.57 -7.78 -16.45
N VAL A 32 -0.48 -7.85 -17.27
CA VAL A 32 -1.77 -7.20 -16.99
C VAL A 32 -2.70 -8.22 -16.34
N HIS A 33 -3.17 -7.92 -15.13
CA HIS A 33 -4.10 -8.76 -14.39
C HIS A 33 -5.49 -8.14 -14.38
N ASP A 34 -6.51 -8.94 -14.71
CA ASP A 34 -7.90 -8.57 -14.46
C ASP A 34 -8.29 -8.99 -13.03
N LEU A 35 -8.60 -8.00 -12.20
CA LEU A 35 -9.17 -8.24 -10.89
C LEU A 35 -10.65 -8.57 -11.04
N ARG A 36 -10.96 -9.85 -10.82
CA ARG A 36 -12.35 -10.32 -10.69
C ARG A 36 -13.14 -9.42 -9.75
N ASP A 37 -14.37 -9.11 -10.15
CA ASP A 37 -15.23 -8.21 -9.41
C ASP A 37 -15.51 -8.78 -7.99
N PRO A 38 -15.24 -8.00 -6.93
CA PRO A 38 -15.27 -8.52 -5.58
C PRO A 38 -16.71 -8.74 -5.12
N GLY A 39 -17.05 -9.99 -4.78
CA GLY A 39 -18.36 -10.34 -4.24
C GLY A 39 -18.61 -9.76 -2.84
N GLY A 40 -19.84 -9.92 -2.32
CA GLY A 40 -20.28 -9.29 -1.07
C GLY A 40 -19.43 -9.62 0.18
N LEU A 41 -18.82 -10.81 0.25
CA LEU A 41 -17.92 -11.17 1.35
C LEU A 41 -16.61 -10.34 1.33
N HIS A 42 -16.11 -10.06 0.14
CA HIS A 42 -14.92 -9.22 -0.04
C HIS A 42 -15.20 -7.81 0.46
N ALA A 43 -16.29 -7.20 0.00
CA ALA A 43 -16.71 -5.87 0.42
C ALA A 43 -16.91 -5.78 1.96
N LEU A 44 -17.53 -6.80 2.57
CA LEU A 44 -17.70 -6.84 4.02
C LEU A 44 -16.36 -6.91 4.77
N THR A 45 -15.40 -7.67 4.23
CA THR A 45 -14.06 -7.80 4.81
C THR A 45 -13.32 -6.46 4.74
N THR A 46 -13.36 -5.79 3.59
CA THR A 46 -12.79 -4.45 3.40
C THR A 46 -13.33 -3.46 4.43
N VAL A 47 -14.66 -3.40 4.62
CA VAL A 47 -15.30 -2.51 5.60
C VAL A 47 -14.85 -2.84 7.03
N ARG A 48 -14.74 -4.12 7.39
CA ARG A 48 -14.31 -4.54 8.72
C ARG A 48 -12.87 -4.15 9.00
N ILE A 49 -11.98 -4.31 8.03
CA ILE A 49 -10.58 -3.92 8.17
C ILE A 49 -10.48 -2.40 8.26
N ARG A 50 -11.15 -1.65 7.38
CA ARG A 50 -11.15 -0.18 7.40
C ARG A 50 -11.56 0.38 8.75
N LYS A 51 -12.69 -0.08 9.30
CA LYS A 51 -13.17 0.34 10.64
C LYS A 51 -12.16 0.08 11.76
N ARG A 52 -11.39 -1.01 11.67
CA ARG A 52 -10.37 -1.33 12.68
C ARG A 52 -9.16 -0.42 12.54
N LEU A 53 -8.73 -0.13 11.30
CA LEU A 53 -7.64 0.79 11.01
C LEU A 53 -8.00 2.21 11.46
N GLU A 54 -9.16 2.72 11.06
CA GLU A 54 -9.66 4.05 11.48
C GLU A 54 -9.69 4.23 13.00
N LYS A 55 -9.99 3.17 13.76
CA LYS A 55 -9.99 3.21 15.22
C LYS A 55 -8.58 3.23 15.83
N ALA A 56 -7.59 2.68 15.13
CA ALA A 56 -6.24 2.47 15.64
C ALA A 56 -5.24 3.53 15.18
N MET A 57 -5.51 4.20 14.06
CA MET A 57 -4.59 5.14 13.43
C MET A 57 -4.77 6.57 13.96
N PRO A 58 -3.72 7.40 13.88
CA PRO A 58 -3.82 8.85 14.09
C PRO A 58 -4.85 9.51 13.16
N GLN A 59 -5.35 10.70 13.52
CA GLN A 59 -6.38 11.38 12.74
C GLN A 59 -5.90 11.84 11.37
N GLU A 60 -4.60 12.07 11.22
CA GLU A 60 -3.96 12.54 9.98
C GLU A 60 -3.76 11.42 8.95
N ILE A 61 -4.09 10.17 9.29
CA ILE A 61 -3.94 8.99 8.43
C ILE A 61 -5.31 8.39 8.13
N VAL A 62 -5.58 8.19 6.84
CA VAL A 62 -6.85 7.67 6.33
C VAL A 62 -6.66 6.26 5.80
N ALA A 63 -7.58 5.36 6.16
CA ALA A 63 -7.74 4.07 5.50
C ALA A 63 -8.68 4.24 4.29
N HIS A 64 -8.11 4.66 3.16
CA HIS A 64 -8.86 4.89 1.92
C HIS A 64 -9.26 3.57 1.26
N THR A 65 -10.44 3.53 0.65
CA THR A 65 -10.94 2.36 -0.08
C THR A 65 -11.37 2.78 -1.48
N GLY A 66 -10.87 2.09 -2.52
CA GLY A 66 -11.26 2.32 -3.91
C GLY A 66 -10.27 3.17 -4.71
N VAL A 67 -10.79 3.99 -5.62
CA VAL A 67 -10.06 4.86 -6.56
C VAL A 67 -9.56 6.11 -5.81
N PRO A 68 -8.37 6.66 -6.10
CA PRO A 68 -7.48 6.35 -7.21
C PRO A 68 -6.59 5.12 -6.99
N TYR A 69 -6.09 4.55 -8.09
CA TYR A 69 -5.11 3.46 -8.08
C TYR A 69 -3.72 3.98 -7.70
N VAL A 70 -2.83 3.05 -7.38
CA VAL A 70 -1.45 3.30 -7.00
C VAL A 70 -0.53 3.01 -8.16
N GLU A 71 0.43 3.91 -8.41
CA GLU A 71 1.45 3.74 -9.43
C GLU A 71 2.86 3.84 -8.86
N ASP A 72 3.75 3.04 -9.42
CA ASP A 72 5.20 3.16 -9.29
C ASP A 72 5.79 2.88 -10.67
N GLU A 73 6.04 3.95 -11.43
CA GLU A 73 6.61 3.83 -12.78
C GLU A 73 8.00 3.22 -12.77
N SER A 74 8.80 3.49 -11.73
CA SER A 74 10.18 3.01 -11.64
C SER A 74 10.25 1.49 -11.55
N GLU A 75 9.29 0.90 -10.83
CA GLU A 75 9.11 -0.54 -10.74
C GLU A 75 8.19 -1.10 -11.85
N GLY A 76 7.52 -0.22 -12.59
CA GLY A 76 6.60 -0.56 -13.66
C GLY A 76 5.30 -1.19 -13.15
N ILE A 77 4.76 -0.64 -12.07
CA ILE A 77 3.63 -1.18 -11.33
C ILE A 77 2.43 -0.22 -11.40
N MET A 78 1.23 -0.77 -11.58
CA MET A 78 -0.05 -0.09 -11.39
C MET A 78 -1.00 -1.02 -10.62
N ARG A 79 -1.45 -0.65 -9.43
CA ARG A 79 -2.24 -1.49 -8.53
C ARG A 79 -3.54 -0.81 -8.09
N ARG A 80 -4.57 -1.60 -7.85
CA ARG A 80 -5.88 -1.21 -7.33
C ARG A 80 -6.12 -1.91 -5.98
N PRO A 81 -5.36 -1.53 -4.94
CA PRO A 81 -5.52 -2.13 -3.62
C PRO A 81 -6.93 -1.91 -3.05
N ASP A 82 -7.42 -2.88 -2.28
CA ASP A 82 -8.74 -2.78 -1.65
C ASP A 82 -8.80 -1.73 -0.54
N ILE A 83 -7.67 -1.54 0.16
CA ILE A 83 -7.48 -0.55 1.22
C ILE A 83 -6.08 0.03 1.08
N MET A 84 -5.97 1.35 1.18
CA MET A 84 -4.72 2.07 1.29
C MET A 84 -4.67 2.82 2.61
N VAL A 85 -3.49 2.91 3.20
CA VAL A 85 -3.24 3.72 4.37
C VAL A 85 -2.35 4.87 3.93
N ILE A 86 -2.91 6.08 3.91
CA ILE A 86 -2.27 7.27 3.34
C ILE A 86 -2.50 8.46 4.26
N ALA A 87 -1.56 9.41 4.28
CA ALA A 87 -1.80 10.67 4.98
C ALA A 87 -2.91 11.45 4.27
N GLU A 88 -3.81 12.08 5.03
CA GLU A 88 -4.92 12.86 4.45
C GLU A 88 -4.41 13.97 3.51
N ALA A 89 -3.30 14.62 3.87
CA ALA A 89 -2.66 15.66 3.06
C ALA A 89 -2.17 15.15 1.70
N ASP A 90 -1.87 13.85 1.57
CA ASP A 90 -1.43 13.25 0.30
C ASP A 90 -2.63 12.87 -0.59
N MET A 91 -3.86 13.02 -0.11
CA MET A 91 -5.08 12.82 -0.92
C MET A 91 -5.41 14.01 -1.82
N GLU A 92 -4.75 15.16 -1.64
CA GLU A 92 -4.94 16.34 -2.46
C GLU A 92 -4.26 16.18 -3.82
N GLY A 93 -5.04 15.95 -4.88
CA GLY A 93 -4.52 15.88 -6.24
C GLY A 93 -5.48 15.23 -7.23
N GLU A 94 -5.15 15.35 -8.52
CA GLU A 94 -5.79 14.59 -9.59
C GLU A 94 -4.88 13.45 -10.03
N GLY A 95 -5.45 12.24 -10.15
CA GLY A 95 -4.75 11.08 -10.69
C GLY A 95 -4.35 10.02 -9.64
N PRO A 96 -3.48 9.07 -10.03
CA PRO A 96 -2.99 7.98 -9.17
C PRO A 96 -2.14 8.47 -7.99
N PHE A 97 -2.10 7.66 -6.93
CA PHE A 97 -1.14 7.84 -5.85
C PHE A 97 0.24 7.31 -6.25
N ASP A 98 1.25 8.16 -6.12
CA ASP A 98 2.66 7.80 -6.32
C ASP A 98 3.28 7.29 -5.02
N LEU A 99 3.71 6.02 -5.01
CA LEU A 99 4.36 5.39 -3.86
C LEU A 99 5.68 6.05 -3.45
N VAL A 100 6.37 6.67 -4.40
CA VAL A 100 7.64 7.36 -4.15
C VAL A 100 7.40 8.65 -3.36
N ARG A 101 6.22 9.27 -3.52
CA ARG A 101 5.86 10.54 -2.88
C ARG A 101 5.09 10.35 -1.56
N SER A 102 4.28 9.29 -1.45
CA SER A 102 3.36 9.06 -0.30
C SER A 102 4.00 8.40 0.93
N SER A 103 5.33 8.29 0.97
CA SER A 103 6.05 7.69 2.10
C SER A 103 6.77 8.76 2.94
N PRO A 104 6.17 9.32 4.01
CA PRO A 104 6.99 9.92 5.04
C PRO A 104 7.84 8.82 5.68
N PRO A 105 9.15 9.02 5.92
CA PRO A 105 9.96 8.01 6.57
C PRO A 105 9.38 7.74 7.96
N LEU A 106 9.00 6.48 8.23
CA LEU A 106 8.67 6.00 9.56
C LEU A 106 9.91 6.23 10.45
N ARG A 107 9.97 7.38 11.13
CA ARG A 107 10.97 7.65 12.15
C ARG A 107 10.71 6.67 13.28
N SER A 108 11.57 5.66 13.40
CA SER A 108 11.66 4.88 14.61
C SER A 108 12.08 5.83 15.74
N SER A 109 11.20 6.03 16.72
CA SER A 109 11.60 6.62 17.99
C SER A 109 12.73 5.76 18.57
N PRO A 110 13.85 6.36 19.03
CA PRO A 110 14.90 5.57 19.67
C PRO A 110 14.29 4.93 20.92
N GLY A 111 14.15 3.60 20.88
CA GLY A 111 13.72 2.82 22.04
C GLY A 111 14.70 3.04 23.19
N PRO A 112 14.23 2.97 24.46
CA PRO A 112 15.08 3.24 25.61
C PRO A 112 16.29 2.29 25.61
N THR A 113 17.48 2.86 25.61
CA THR A 113 18.76 2.14 25.73
C THR A 113 18.71 1.27 26.98
N ARG A 114 18.68 -0.06 26.77
CA ARG A 114 18.77 -1.04 27.86
C ARG A 114 20.22 -1.08 28.34
N THR A 115 20.53 -0.32 29.38
CA THR A 115 21.79 -0.41 30.13
C THR A 115 21.88 -1.79 30.76
N THR A 116 22.72 -2.65 30.20
CA THR A 116 23.09 -3.94 30.77
C THR A 116 23.87 -3.71 32.06
N THR A 117 23.20 -3.77 33.21
CA THR A 117 23.86 -3.85 34.53
C THR A 117 23.90 -5.31 34.95
N GLY A 118 25.06 -5.72 35.47
CA GLY A 118 25.54 -7.10 35.57
C GLY A 118 24.63 -8.10 36.29
N SER A 119 24.66 -9.33 35.78
CA SER A 119 24.16 -10.53 36.45
C SER A 119 25.22 -11.00 37.47
N PRO A 120 24.91 -11.21 38.76
CA PRO A 120 25.83 -11.84 39.68
C PRO A 120 25.80 -13.36 39.47
N ARG A 121 27.01 -13.94 39.39
CA ARG A 121 27.29 -15.36 39.23
C ARG A 121 26.74 -16.15 40.43
N CYS A 122 25.98 -17.22 40.18
CA CYS A 122 25.75 -18.26 41.18
C CYS A 122 27.07 -18.95 41.50
N ALA A 123 27.49 -18.88 42.77
CA ALA A 123 28.60 -19.63 43.31
C ALA A 123 28.13 -21.04 43.71
N THR A 124 28.86 -22.06 43.26
CA THR A 124 28.73 -23.45 43.69
C THR A 124 29.99 -23.79 44.49
N THR A 125 29.85 -24.16 45.77
CA THR A 125 30.78 -25.03 46.53
C THR A 125 30.26 -25.27 47.96
N PRO A 126 30.72 -26.33 48.66
CA PRO A 126 31.23 -27.62 48.23
C PRO A 126 30.23 -28.79 48.46
#